data_AF-A0A0K1F199-F1
#
_entry.id   AF-A0A0K1F199-F1
#
_cell.length_a   1.000
_cell.length_b   1.000
_cell.length_c   1.000
_cell.angle_alpha   90.00
_cell.angle_beta   90.00
_cell.angle_gamma   90.00
#
_symmetry.space_group_name_H-M   'P 1'
#
loop_
_entity.id
_entity.type
_entity.pdbx_description
1 polymer ?
#
loop_
_entity_poly.entity_id
_entity_poly.type
_entity_poly.pdbx_seq_one_letter_code
_entity_poly.pdbx_strand_id
1 'polypeptide(L)'
;MREFPPRALDKVERLLDLLAELGEHPFLKDKIALHGGTAINLFMLDAPRLSVDIDLSYVGALDRDEMLAERPIVVRSIDEVARSQGYPVFGARGGHAGRTFLLGYRSQWGPDHVKIDCIYMNRSPLMPIERRSPILRPELDVPLFTDAELAGGKVKAFFDRVKVRDLYDVANLKRVLDGRSAAERAVAHKAVLFYASLSASFPHGFEDRPGRFAGRGRELEEQLLPMLRRNEKAPTLDGLIGTAREFVSAYVLPQTDAEEEYLERFSQGLLVPDLLFEDEAMARAAAASPEVRWKLQNIRKMRGHGHGGA
;
A
#
# COMPACT_ATOMS: atom_id res chain seq x y z
N MET A 1 11.86 11.63 -25.53
CA MET A 1 12.50 10.35 -25.89
C MET A 1 12.27 9.42 -24.70
N ARG A 2 11.49 8.34 -24.87
CA ARG A 2 10.73 7.66 -23.79
C ARG A 2 11.56 7.42 -22.52
N GLU A 3 11.24 8.17 -21.46
CA GLU A 3 11.92 8.13 -20.17
C GLU A 3 11.77 6.78 -19.46
N PHE A 4 10.83 5.94 -19.88
CA PHE A 4 10.60 4.61 -19.31
C PHE A 4 10.71 3.48 -20.35
N PRO A 5 10.98 2.25 -19.92
CA PRO A 5 10.93 1.06 -20.75
C PRO A 5 9.57 0.89 -21.46
N PRO A 6 9.54 0.77 -22.81
CA PRO A 6 8.30 0.80 -23.58
C PRO A 6 7.21 -0.20 -23.16
N ARG A 7 7.60 -1.43 -22.78
CA ARG A 7 6.66 -2.46 -22.35
C ARG A 7 5.98 -2.11 -21.03
N ALA A 8 6.74 -1.53 -20.09
CA ALA A 8 6.22 -1.10 -18.80
C ALA A 8 5.30 0.12 -18.97
N LEU A 9 5.69 1.05 -19.84
CA LEU A 9 4.88 2.23 -20.15
C LEU A 9 3.54 1.86 -20.80
N ASP A 10 3.52 0.97 -21.79
CA ASP A 10 2.26 0.45 -22.40
C ASP A 10 1.30 -0.11 -21.34
N LYS A 11 1.84 -0.86 -20.38
CA LYS A 11 1.05 -1.42 -19.29
C LYS A 11 0.53 -0.36 -18.33
N VAL A 12 1.31 0.68 -18.06
CA VAL A 12 0.88 1.81 -17.22
C VAL A 12 -0.20 2.65 -17.89
N GLU A 13 -0.11 2.92 -19.20
CA GLU A 13 -1.18 3.64 -19.92
C GLU A 13 -2.52 2.90 -19.81
N ARG A 14 -2.52 1.58 -20.06
CA ARG A 14 -3.70 0.73 -19.91
C ARG A 14 -4.26 0.72 -18.49
N LEU A 15 -3.37 0.73 -17.50
CA LEU A 15 -3.73 0.80 -16.10
C LEU A 15 -4.43 2.13 -15.79
N LEU A 16 -3.92 3.24 -16.32
CA LEU A 16 -4.47 4.57 -16.10
C LEU A 16 -5.85 4.71 -16.75
N ASP A 17 -6.04 4.17 -17.95
CA ASP A 17 -7.36 4.11 -18.59
C ASP A 17 -8.36 3.30 -17.74
N LEU A 18 -7.94 2.14 -17.21
CA LEU A 18 -8.77 1.34 -16.29
C LEU A 18 -9.10 2.09 -14.99
N LEU A 19 -8.15 2.83 -14.41
CA LEU A 19 -8.40 3.62 -13.20
C LEU A 19 -9.41 4.74 -13.43
N ALA A 20 -9.37 5.39 -14.59
CA ALA A 20 -10.35 6.41 -14.97
C ALA A 20 -11.77 5.81 -15.00
N GLU A 21 -11.95 4.69 -15.69
CA GLU A 21 -13.25 4.02 -15.82
C GLU A 21 -13.77 3.47 -14.48
N LEU A 22 -12.88 2.92 -13.65
CA LEU A 22 -13.23 2.48 -12.30
C LEU A 22 -13.66 3.66 -11.41
N GLY A 23 -12.99 4.80 -11.56
CA GLY A 23 -13.27 6.03 -10.82
C GLY A 23 -14.59 6.71 -11.19
N GLU A 24 -15.10 6.47 -12.40
CA GLU A 24 -16.38 7.00 -12.89
C GLU A 24 -17.55 6.02 -12.74
N HIS A 25 -17.27 4.74 -12.48
CA HIS A 25 -18.31 3.72 -12.37
C HIS A 25 -19.30 4.06 -11.22
N PRO A 26 -20.63 4.13 -11.48
CA PRO A 26 -21.61 4.68 -10.53
C PRO A 26 -21.61 4.05 -9.14
N PHE A 27 -21.33 2.74 -9.06
CA PHE A 27 -21.26 2.02 -7.79
C PHE A 27 -19.88 2.09 -7.13
N LEU A 28 -18.80 2.25 -7.89
CA LEU A 28 -17.43 2.13 -7.37
C LEU A 28 -16.84 3.46 -6.94
N LYS A 29 -17.20 4.57 -7.61
CA LYS A 29 -16.54 5.88 -7.49
C LYS A 29 -16.32 6.41 -6.06
N ASP A 30 -17.20 6.04 -5.12
CA ASP A 30 -17.14 6.44 -3.71
C ASP A 30 -16.81 5.28 -2.76
N LYS A 31 -16.43 4.12 -3.31
CA LYS A 31 -16.26 2.86 -2.57
C LYS A 31 -14.92 2.17 -2.83
N ILE A 32 -14.07 2.72 -3.68
CA ILE A 32 -12.71 2.22 -3.91
C ILE A 32 -11.70 3.35 -3.75
N ALA A 33 -10.54 3.01 -3.22
CA ALA A 33 -9.39 3.91 -3.15
C ALA A 33 -8.12 3.16 -3.56
N LEU A 34 -7.32 3.81 -4.42
CA LEU A 34 -6.03 3.31 -4.86
C LEU A 34 -5.01 3.37 -3.71
N HIS A 35 -4.21 2.32 -3.59
CA HIS A 35 -3.04 2.27 -2.72
C HIS A 35 -1.88 1.55 -3.42
N GLY A 36 -0.90 1.09 -2.64
CA GLY A 36 0.18 0.23 -3.14
C GLY A 36 1.21 0.96 -4.00
N GLY A 37 1.95 0.18 -4.80
CA GLY A 37 3.11 0.68 -5.54
C GLY A 37 2.75 1.71 -6.61
N THR A 38 1.56 1.61 -7.20
CA THR A 38 1.10 2.49 -8.27
C THR A 38 0.66 3.85 -7.74
N ALA A 39 -0.08 3.89 -6.62
CA ALA A 39 -0.38 5.15 -5.93
C ALA A 39 0.92 5.90 -5.56
N ILE A 40 1.84 5.22 -4.89
CA ILE A 40 3.08 5.84 -4.39
C ILE A 40 3.93 6.37 -5.55
N ASN A 41 4.15 5.57 -6.58
CA ASN A 41 5.05 5.99 -7.65
C ASN A 41 4.42 7.08 -8.54
N LEU A 42 3.15 6.97 -8.92
CA LEU A 42 2.56 7.91 -9.88
C LEU A 42 1.99 9.19 -9.26
N PHE A 43 1.72 9.21 -7.95
CA PHE A 43 1.06 10.35 -7.28
C PHE A 43 1.94 11.01 -6.20
N MET A 44 2.91 10.30 -5.64
CA MET A 44 3.73 10.80 -4.52
C MET A 44 5.22 10.97 -4.87
N LEU A 45 5.82 10.04 -5.61
CA LEU A 45 7.29 10.00 -5.79
C LEU A 45 7.83 10.69 -7.06
N ASP A 46 6.98 11.21 -7.95
CA ASP A 46 7.34 11.68 -9.31
C ASP A 46 7.87 10.54 -10.22
N ALA A 47 7.19 9.39 -10.16
CA ALA A 47 7.42 8.22 -11.01
C ALA A 47 8.90 7.81 -11.20
N PRO A 48 9.72 7.66 -10.13
CA PRO A 48 11.13 7.26 -10.26
C PRO A 48 11.24 5.81 -10.81
N ARG A 49 10.17 5.04 -10.66
CA ARG A 49 9.93 3.78 -11.37
C ARG A 49 8.45 3.63 -11.73
N LEU A 50 8.18 2.76 -12.70
CA LEU A 50 6.82 2.31 -13.00
C LEU A 50 6.39 1.17 -12.06
N SER A 51 5.09 1.14 -11.79
CA SER A 51 4.38 0.06 -11.11
C SER A 51 3.24 -0.39 -12.02
N VAL A 52 3.00 -1.69 -12.12
CA VAL A 52 2.18 -2.29 -13.19
C VAL A 52 0.99 -3.10 -12.68
N ASP A 53 0.64 -2.90 -11.41
CA ASP A 53 -0.49 -3.53 -10.71
C ASP A 53 -1.45 -2.44 -10.20
N ILE A 54 -2.75 -2.70 -10.18
CA ILE A 54 -3.75 -1.84 -9.53
C ILE A 54 -4.08 -2.44 -8.17
N ASP A 55 -3.71 -1.76 -7.09
CA ASP A 55 -4.06 -2.16 -5.73
C ASP A 55 -5.19 -1.25 -5.21
N LEU A 56 -6.38 -1.81 -4.99
CA LEU A 56 -7.56 -1.09 -4.48
C LEU A 56 -7.94 -1.58 -3.09
N SER A 57 -8.37 -0.67 -2.23
CA SER A 57 -9.15 -0.99 -1.04
C SER A 57 -10.60 -0.61 -1.28
N TYR A 58 -11.51 -1.50 -0.92
CA TYR A 58 -12.90 -1.11 -0.71
C TYR A 58 -12.98 -0.19 0.51
N VAL A 59 -13.67 0.94 0.40
CA VAL A 59 -13.83 1.99 1.42
C VAL A 59 -15.30 2.41 1.60
N GLY A 60 -16.24 1.55 1.19
CA GLY A 60 -17.68 1.75 1.41
C GLY A 60 -18.10 1.47 2.86
N ALA A 61 -19.10 0.61 3.04
CA ALA A 61 -19.60 0.23 4.37
C ALA A 61 -18.51 -0.35 5.30
N LEU A 62 -18.39 0.20 6.51
CA LEU A 62 -17.51 -0.32 7.56
C LEU A 62 -18.05 -1.62 8.18
N ASP A 63 -19.37 -1.71 8.33
CA ASP A 63 -20.03 -2.90 8.84
C ASP A 63 -19.69 -4.13 7.99
N ARG A 64 -19.51 -5.27 8.65
CA ARG A 64 -19.06 -6.49 7.98
C ARG A 64 -20.14 -7.06 7.08
N ASP A 65 -21.39 -7.06 7.52
CA ASP A 65 -22.47 -7.73 6.80
C ASP A 65 -22.92 -6.87 5.62
N GLU A 66 -22.95 -5.54 5.78
CA GLU A 66 -23.11 -4.60 4.66
C GLU A 66 -21.98 -4.74 3.63
N MET A 67 -20.71 -4.75 4.06
CA MET A 67 -19.58 -4.96 3.15
C MET A 67 -19.69 -6.30 2.41
N LEU A 68 -20.13 -7.37 3.08
CA LEU A 68 -20.34 -8.67 2.44
C LEU A 68 -21.49 -8.65 1.43
N ALA A 69 -22.54 -7.86 1.67
CA ALA A 69 -23.63 -7.64 0.72
C ALA A 69 -23.19 -6.82 -0.50
N GLU A 70 -22.32 -5.83 -0.31
CA GLU A 70 -21.80 -4.99 -1.39
C GLU A 70 -20.70 -5.67 -2.21
N ARG A 71 -19.91 -6.55 -1.60
CA ARG A 71 -18.76 -7.21 -2.22
C ARG A 71 -19.08 -7.88 -3.57
N PRO A 72 -20.16 -8.68 -3.73
CA PRO A 72 -20.54 -9.21 -5.03
C PRO A 72 -20.80 -8.13 -6.09
N ILE A 73 -21.31 -6.96 -5.69
CA ILE A 73 -21.59 -5.82 -6.58
C ILE A 73 -20.28 -5.14 -6.99
N VAL A 74 -19.37 -4.86 -6.03
CA VAL A 74 -18.01 -4.35 -6.31
C VAL A 74 -17.31 -5.25 -7.34
N VAL A 75 -17.35 -6.55 -7.09
CA VAL A 75 -16.71 -7.55 -7.91
C VAL A 75 -17.27 -7.61 -9.33
N ARG A 76 -18.59 -7.54 -9.49
CA ARG A 76 -19.23 -7.47 -10.81
C ARG A 76 -18.90 -6.15 -11.52
N SER A 77 -18.90 -5.04 -10.80
CA SER A 77 -18.60 -3.72 -11.35
C SER A 77 -17.18 -3.65 -11.93
N ILE A 78 -16.18 -4.21 -11.23
CA ILE A 78 -14.80 -4.30 -11.75
C ILE A 78 -14.74 -5.20 -13.00
N ASP A 79 -15.49 -6.30 -13.02
CA ASP A 79 -15.57 -7.21 -14.17
C ASP A 79 -16.25 -6.52 -15.38
N GLU A 80 -17.30 -5.75 -15.14
CA GLU A 80 -18.03 -4.96 -16.14
C GLU A 80 -17.12 -3.90 -16.76
N VAL A 81 -16.40 -3.11 -15.95
CA VAL A 81 -15.42 -2.12 -16.43
C VAL A 81 -14.30 -2.79 -17.24
N ALA A 82 -13.77 -3.92 -16.76
CA ALA A 82 -12.72 -4.64 -17.48
C ALA A 82 -13.20 -5.12 -18.85
N ARG A 83 -14.41 -5.69 -18.92
CA ARG A 83 -15.00 -6.21 -20.17
C ARG A 83 -15.40 -5.10 -21.13
N SER A 84 -15.92 -3.98 -20.64
CA SER A 84 -16.26 -2.83 -21.49
C SER A 84 -15.03 -2.26 -22.19
N GLN A 85 -13.87 -2.34 -21.53
CA GLN A 85 -12.55 -1.99 -22.07
C GLN A 85 -11.92 -3.09 -22.92
N GLY A 86 -12.63 -4.20 -23.19
CA GLY A 86 -12.20 -5.27 -24.09
C GLY A 86 -11.27 -6.31 -23.47
N TYR A 87 -11.10 -6.34 -22.14
CA TYR A 87 -10.24 -7.32 -21.48
C TYR A 87 -10.99 -8.63 -21.17
N PRO A 88 -10.54 -9.80 -21.66
CA PRO A 88 -10.90 -11.07 -21.04
C PRO A 88 -10.40 -11.11 -19.59
N VAL A 89 -11.31 -11.39 -18.66
CA VAL A 89 -11.03 -11.41 -17.21
C VAL A 89 -10.80 -12.85 -16.74
N PHE A 90 -9.64 -13.08 -16.14
CA PHE A 90 -9.25 -14.33 -15.48
C PHE A 90 -8.97 -14.07 -13.99
N GLY A 91 -8.81 -15.13 -13.19
CA GLY A 91 -8.45 -15.03 -11.77
C GLY A 91 -9.27 -15.98 -10.89
N ALA A 92 -8.78 -16.22 -9.67
CA ALA A 92 -9.46 -17.09 -8.72
C ALA A 92 -10.73 -16.41 -8.18
N ARG A 93 -11.75 -17.20 -7.81
CA ARG A 93 -12.82 -16.73 -6.92
C ARG A 93 -12.15 -16.43 -5.58
N GLY A 94 -11.75 -15.18 -5.36
CA GLY A 94 -10.90 -14.77 -4.24
C GLY A 94 -11.40 -15.25 -2.87
N GLY A 95 -10.48 -15.44 -1.93
CA GLY A 95 -10.79 -15.80 -0.54
C GLY A 95 -11.37 -14.63 0.26
N HIS A 96 -11.61 -14.82 1.56
CA HIS A 96 -12.28 -13.81 2.42
C HIS A 96 -11.60 -12.43 2.43
N ALA A 97 -10.28 -12.33 2.19
CA ALA A 97 -9.52 -11.08 2.30
C ALA A 97 -9.57 -10.15 1.07
N GLY A 98 -9.90 -10.65 -0.13
CA GLY A 98 -9.83 -9.88 -1.37
C GLY A 98 -10.16 -10.68 -2.63
N ARG A 99 -10.07 -10.03 -3.79
CA ARG A 99 -10.16 -10.66 -5.12
C ARG A 99 -9.10 -10.08 -6.07
N THR A 100 -8.41 -10.97 -6.76
CA THR A 100 -7.47 -10.65 -7.84
C THR A 100 -8.15 -10.85 -9.19
N PHE A 101 -8.01 -9.88 -10.09
CA PHE A 101 -8.46 -9.92 -11.47
C PHE A 101 -7.23 -9.84 -12.38
N LEU A 102 -7.16 -10.72 -13.38
CA LEU A 102 -6.14 -10.73 -14.42
C LEU A 102 -6.81 -10.38 -15.74
N LEU A 103 -6.58 -9.17 -16.23
CA LEU A 103 -7.18 -8.61 -17.43
C LEU A 103 -6.23 -8.84 -18.60
N GLY A 104 -6.48 -9.92 -19.35
CA GLY A 104 -5.58 -10.35 -20.42
C GLY A 104 -5.64 -9.44 -21.64
N TYR A 105 -4.49 -9.18 -22.27
CA TYR A 105 -4.42 -8.47 -23.55
C TYR A 105 -3.24 -8.96 -24.39
N ARG A 106 -3.21 -8.57 -25.66
CA ARG A 106 -2.05 -8.79 -26.54
C ARG A 106 -1.35 -7.47 -26.80
N SER A 107 -0.08 -7.41 -26.42
CA SER A 107 0.80 -6.29 -26.75
C SER A 107 1.67 -6.64 -27.96
N GLN A 108 2.44 -5.67 -28.45
CA GLN A 108 3.48 -5.93 -29.45
C GLN A 108 4.63 -6.84 -28.93
N TRP A 109 4.72 -7.06 -27.62
CA TRP A 109 5.66 -8.00 -26.99
C TRP A 109 5.05 -9.37 -26.66
N GLY A 110 3.83 -9.63 -27.15
CA GLY A 110 3.09 -10.87 -26.90
C GLY A 110 1.98 -10.72 -25.84
N PRO A 111 1.39 -11.84 -25.39
CA PRO A 111 0.36 -11.85 -24.35
C PRO A 111 0.86 -11.25 -23.04
N ASP A 112 0.06 -10.40 -22.42
CA ASP A 112 0.29 -9.80 -21.11
C ASP A 112 -1.06 -9.63 -20.38
N HIS A 113 -1.05 -9.10 -19.16
CA HIS A 113 -2.27 -8.83 -18.40
C HIS A 113 -2.11 -7.64 -17.47
N VAL A 114 -3.16 -6.85 -17.25
CA VAL A 114 -3.22 -5.91 -16.11
C VAL A 114 -3.76 -6.68 -14.90
N LYS A 115 -3.12 -6.52 -13.73
CA LYS A 115 -3.59 -7.14 -12.50
C LYS A 115 -4.30 -6.10 -11.64
N ILE A 116 -5.49 -6.43 -11.15
CA ILE A 116 -6.22 -5.64 -10.15
C ILE A 116 -6.39 -6.48 -8.88
N ASP A 117 -5.86 -6.01 -7.76
CA ASP A 117 -6.07 -6.60 -6.44
C ASP A 117 -7.02 -5.70 -5.65
N CYS A 118 -8.22 -6.19 -5.33
CA CYS A 118 -9.20 -5.47 -4.50
C CYS A 118 -9.28 -6.12 -3.11
N ILE A 119 -8.91 -5.38 -2.06
CA ILE A 119 -8.94 -5.83 -0.66
C ILE A 119 -10.10 -5.19 0.12
N TYR A 120 -10.55 -5.84 1.18
CA TYR A 120 -11.71 -5.39 2.00
C TYR A 120 -11.37 -5.17 3.48
N MET A 121 -10.13 -5.48 3.91
CA MET A 121 -9.72 -5.37 5.31
C MET A 121 -9.33 -3.92 5.68
N ASN A 122 -8.55 -3.26 4.82
CA ASN A 122 -8.15 -1.86 4.99
C ASN A 122 -9.24 -0.91 4.47
N ARG A 123 -10.44 -0.98 5.08
CA ARG A 123 -11.64 -0.24 4.66
C ARG A 123 -12.05 0.90 5.60
N SER A 124 -11.20 1.25 6.55
CA SER A 124 -11.40 2.36 7.50
C SER A 124 -10.21 3.31 7.38
N PRO A 125 -10.19 4.18 6.34
CA PRO A 125 -9.12 5.16 6.16
C PRO A 125 -8.97 6.04 7.40
N LEU A 126 -7.72 6.30 7.82
CA LEU A 126 -7.43 7.19 8.93
C LEU A 126 -7.78 8.64 8.59
N MET A 127 -7.64 9.02 7.32
CA MET A 127 -7.97 10.35 6.80
C MET A 127 -8.94 10.24 5.62
N PRO A 128 -9.64 11.33 5.26
CA PRO A 128 -10.50 11.34 4.08
C PRO A 128 -9.75 10.91 2.81
N ILE A 129 -10.41 10.12 1.97
CA ILE A 129 -9.89 9.75 0.65
C ILE A 129 -9.73 11.02 -0.19
N GLU A 130 -8.56 11.13 -0.82
CA GLU A 130 -8.24 12.22 -1.73
C GLU A 130 -8.58 11.83 -3.16
N ARG A 131 -8.78 12.83 -4.02
CA ARG A 131 -8.76 12.63 -5.47
C ARG A 131 -7.65 13.47 -6.06
N ARG A 132 -6.74 12.83 -6.80
CA ARG A 132 -5.56 13.46 -7.39
C ARG A 132 -5.32 12.96 -8.79
N SER A 133 -4.54 13.72 -9.54
CA SER A 133 -4.08 13.35 -10.88
C SER A 133 -2.70 12.70 -10.83
N PRO A 134 -2.48 11.59 -11.58
CA PRO A 134 -1.17 10.98 -11.71
C PRO A 134 -0.25 11.87 -12.57
N ILE A 135 1.05 11.86 -12.25
CA ILE A 135 2.03 12.72 -12.93
C ILE A 135 2.13 12.48 -14.45
N LEU A 136 1.82 11.27 -14.90
CA LEU A 136 1.87 10.90 -16.32
C LEU A 136 0.60 11.24 -17.11
N ARG A 137 -0.54 11.42 -16.44
CA ARG A 137 -1.85 11.72 -17.05
C ARG A 137 -2.61 12.75 -16.19
N PRO A 138 -2.21 14.03 -16.21
CA PRO A 138 -2.76 15.08 -15.34
C PRO A 138 -4.26 15.35 -15.51
N GLU A 139 -4.87 14.87 -16.59
CA GLU A 139 -6.30 14.99 -16.85
C GLU A 139 -7.17 13.99 -16.09
N LEU A 140 -6.57 12.94 -15.49
CA LEU A 140 -7.31 11.95 -14.71
C LEU A 140 -7.51 12.43 -13.27
N ASP A 141 -8.57 11.95 -12.64
CA ASP A 141 -8.86 12.21 -11.23
C ASP A 141 -9.19 10.90 -10.53
N VAL A 142 -8.26 10.40 -9.71
CA VAL A 142 -8.31 9.05 -9.15
C VAL A 142 -8.47 9.10 -7.63
N PRO A 143 -9.44 8.38 -7.04
CA PRO A 143 -9.57 8.27 -5.59
C PRO A 143 -8.42 7.44 -5.00
N LEU A 144 -7.72 7.96 -3.99
CA LEU A 144 -6.57 7.32 -3.36
C LEU A 144 -6.42 7.71 -1.89
N PHE A 145 -5.69 6.89 -1.14
CA PHE A 145 -5.29 7.21 0.23
C PHE A 145 -4.35 8.42 0.26
N THR A 146 -4.32 9.13 1.40
CA THR A 146 -3.39 10.25 1.64
C THR A 146 -1.94 9.78 1.59
N ASP A 147 -1.00 10.70 1.34
CA ASP A 147 0.45 10.40 1.32
C ASP A 147 0.91 9.69 2.62
N ALA A 148 0.35 10.05 3.77
CA ALA A 148 0.66 9.44 5.07
C ALA A 148 0.22 7.97 5.14
N GLU A 149 -0.99 7.63 4.69
CA GLU A 149 -1.47 6.24 4.67
C GLU A 149 -0.80 5.40 3.57
N LEU A 150 -0.47 6.01 2.43
CA LEU A 150 0.33 5.36 1.39
C LEU A 150 1.72 4.98 1.91
N ALA A 151 2.40 5.90 2.61
CA ALA A 151 3.67 5.62 3.26
C ALA A 151 3.54 4.50 4.30
N GLY A 152 2.51 4.56 5.17
CA GLY A 152 2.25 3.52 6.17
C GLY A 152 1.99 2.14 5.54
N GLY A 153 1.12 2.06 4.53
CA GLY A 153 0.86 0.82 3.80
C GLY A 153 2.11 0.24 3.13
N LYS A 154 3.01 1.10 2.62
CA LYS A 154 4.30 0.68 2.07
C LYS A 154 5.23 0.13 3.13
N VAL A 155 5.31 0.75 4.31
CA VAL A 155 6.11 0.26 5.44
C VAL A 155 5.61 -1.10 5.90
N LYS A 156 4.28 -1.27 6.02
CA LYS A 156 3.69 -2.57 6.31
C LYS A 156 4.11 -3.65 5.31
N ALA A 157 4.01 -3.36 4.01
CA ALA A 157 4.45 -4.28 2.96
C ALA A 157 5.96 -4.58 3.04
N PHE A 158 6.79 -3.56 3.25
CA PHE A 158 8.24 -3.69 3.42
C PHE A 158 8.62 -4.59 4.61
N PHE A 159 7.84 -4.58 5.69
CA PHE A 159 8.05 -5.48 6.83
C PHE A 159 7.51 -6.89 6.59
N ASP A 160 6.36 -7.02 5.93
CA ASP A 160 5.70 -8.31 5.71
C ASP A 160 6.38 -9.20 4.68
N ARG A 161 7.05 -8.61 3.68
CA ARG A 161 7.69 -9.35 2.59
C ARG A 161 9.06 -8.78 2.23
N VAL A 162 9.86 -9.60 1.54
CA VAL A 162 11.17 -9.17 1.02
C VAL A 162 11.07 -9.02 -0.49
N LYS A 163 10.85 -7.78 -0.95
CA LYS A 163 10.76 -7.40 -2.38
C LYS A 163 11.58 -6.15 -2.63
N VAL A 164 12.57 -6.21 -3.50
CA VAL A 164 13.49 -5.07 -3.78
C VAL A 164 12.78 -3.78 -4.22
N ARG A 165 11.58 -3.89 -4.81
CA ARG A 165 10.74 -2.73 -5.15
C ARG A 165 10.17 -2.03 -3.92
N ASP A 166 9.83 -2.76 -2.86
CA ASP A 166 9.40 -2.13 -1.60
C ASP A 166 10.57 -1.45 -0.89
N LEU A 167 11.77 -2.05 -0.94
CA LEU A 167 13.01 -1.39 -0.47
C LEU A 167 13.25 -0.08 -1.22
N TYR A 168 13.15 -0.10 -2.55
CA TYR A 168 13.32 1.10 -3.37
C TYR A 168 12.28 2.18 -3.06
N ASP A 169 11.00 1.80 -2.92
CA ASP A 169 9.95 2.74 -2.57
C ASP A 169 10.19 3.37 -1.18
N VAL A 170 10.54 2.57 -0.17
CA VAL A 170 10.85 3.06 1.19
C VAL A 170 12.04 4.02 1.18
N ALA A 171 13.10 3.70 0.43
CA ALA A 171 14.25 4.59 0.29
C ALA A 171 13.86 5.95 -0.33
N ASN A 172 12.92 5.96 -1.28
CA ASN A 172 12.43 7.19 -1.92
C ASN A 172 11.40 7.97 -1.06
N LEU A 173 10.63 7.28 -0.20
CA LEU A 173 9.69 7.94 0.72
C LEU A 173 10.42 8.92 1.65
N LYS A 174 11.62 8.58 2.13
CA LYS A 174 12.44 9.49 2.94
C LYS A 174 12.65 10.85 2.26
N ARG A 175 13.06 10.84 0.99
CA ARG A 175 13.31 12.06 0.21
C ARG A 175 12.06 12.96 0.14
N VAL A 176 10.89 12.36 -0.03
CA VAL A 176 9.63 13.12 -0.11
C VAL A 176 9.23 13.65 1.25
N LEU A 177 9.26 12.83 2.29
CA LEU A 177 8.84 13.23 3.64
C LEU A 177 9.77 14.30 4.23
N ASP A 178 11.08 14.21 4.02
CA ASP A 178 12.04 15.21 4.51
C ASP A 178 11.80 16.61 3.91
N GLY A 179 11.16 16.70 2.74
CA GLY A 179 10.75 17.94 2.10
C GLY A 179 9.41 18.50 2.57
N ARG A 180 8.68 17.80 3.44
CA ARG A 180 7.37 18.22 3.97
C ARG A 180 7.52 19.08 5.23
N SER A 181 6.47 19.83 5.56
CA SER A 181 6.40 20.60 6.81
C SER A 181 6.51 19.69 8.04
N ALA A 182 6.88 20.25 9.20
CA ALA A 182 6.96 19.50 10.45
C ALA A 182 5.62 18.85 10.83
N ALA A 183 4.49 19.53 10.59
CA ALA A 183 3.16 19.01 10.85
C ALA A 183 2.82 17.81 9.94
N GLU A 184 3.06 17.93 8.63
CA GLU A 184 2.86 16.82 7.68
C GLU A 184 3.74 15.60 8.03
N ARG A 185 4.99 15.83 8.43
CA ARG A 185 5.90 14.75 8.87
C ARG A 185 5.40 14.07 10.15
N ALA A 186 4.87 14.82 11.11
CA ALA A 186 4.30 14.26 12.34
C ALA A 186 3.08 13.37 12.04
N VAL A 187 2.19 13.81 11.15
CA VAL A 187 1.03 12.99 10.70
C VAL A 187 1.51 11.73 9.97
N ALA A 188 2.47 11.85 9.06
CA ALA A 188 3.04 10.70 8.35
C ALA A 188 3.71 9.71 9.31
N HIS A 189 4.47 10.18 10.29
CA HIS A 189 5.10 9.34 11.32
C HIS A 189 4.07 8.51 12.09
N LYS A 190 3.01 9.15 12.60
CA LYS A 190 1.93 8.48 13.34
C LYS A 190 1.20 7.44 12.48
N ALA A 191 0.87 7.77 11.23
CA ALA A 191 0.26 6.82 10.29
C ALA A 191 1.21 5.63 9.98
N VAL A 192 2.50 5.90 9.80
CA VAL A 192 3.53 4.88 9.57
C VAL A 192 3.66 3.94 10.78
N LEU A 193 3.72 4.46 12.00
CA LEU A 193 3.74 3.68 13.24
C LEU A 193 2.50 2.77 13.37
N PHE A 194 1.32 3.32 13.07
CA PHE A 194 0.07 2.56 13.08
C PHE A 194 0.11 1.39 12.08
N TYR A 195 0.46 1.65 10.82
CA TYR A 195 0.53 0.57 9.83
C TYR A 195 1.68 -0.41 10.10
N ALA A 196 2.79 0.04 10.70
CA ALA A 196 3.87 -0.83 11.15
C ALA A 196 3.41 -1.80 12.26
N SER A 197 2.57 -1.36 13.20
CA SER A 197 2.00 -2.24 14.23
C SER A 197 1.03 -3.28 13.65
N LEU A 198 0.46 -3.01 12.48
CA LEU A 198 -0.38 -3.95 11.71
C LEU A 198 0.42 -4.99 10.91
N SER A 199 1.74 -4.82 10.75
CA SER A 199 2.60 -5.80 10.08
C SER A 199 2.50 -7.17 10.73
N ALA A 200 2.53 -8.24 9.93
CA ALA A 200 2.66 -9.62 10.41
C ALA A 200 3.92 -9.81 11.27
N SER A 201 4.95 -9.01 11.03
CA SER A 201 6.22 -9.04 11.76
C SER A 201 6.17 -8.46 13.17
N PHE A 202 5.19 -7.61 13.48
CA PHE A 202 5.01 -7.05 14.82
C PHE A 202 4.52 -8.12 15.82
N PRO A 203 5.11 -8.24 17.03
CA PRO A 203 5.97 -7.27 17.73
C PRO A 203 7.49 -7.51 17.64
N HIS A 204 7.99 -8.34 16.72
CA HIS A 204 9.40 -8.76 16.66
C HIS A 204 10.36 -7.70 16.06
N GLY A 205 10.14 -6.41 16.32
CA GLY A 205 11.05 -5.31 16.00
C GLY A 205 11.10 -4.84 14.53
N PHE A 206 11.46 -3.56 14.36
CA PHE A 206 11.50 -2.83 13.08
C PHE A 206 12.93 -2.53 12.58
N GLU A 207 13.90 -2.41 13.48
CA GLU A 207 15.22 -1.78 13.23
C GLU A 207 16.04 -2.46 12.13
N ASP A 208 16.29 -3.77 12.21
CA ASP A 208 17.13 -4.48 11.23
C ASP A 208 16.33 -5.07 10.06
N ARG A 209 15.09 -4.60 9.82
CA ARG A 209 14.30 -5.04 8.67
C ARG A 209 14.98 -4.81 7.31
N PRO A 210 15.70 -3.70 7.07
CA PRO A 210 16.46 -3.48 5.84
C PRO A 210 17.59 -4.50 5.61
N GLY A 211 18.16 -5.10 6.67
CA GLY A 211 19.25 -6.08 6.56
C GLY A 211 18.87 -7.33 5.75
N ARG A 212 17.58 -7.69 5.73
CA ARG A 212 17.03 -8.85 4.99
C ARG A 212 17.20 -8.78 3.47
N PHE A 213 17.57 -7.62 2.95
CA PHE A 213 17.79 -7.39 1.52
C PHE A 213 19.23 -7.61 1.07
N ALA A 214 20.17 -7.83 1.99
CA ALA A 214 21.56 -8.14 1.66
C ALA A 214 21.64 -9.35 0.69
N GLY A 215 22.51 -9.25 -0.31
CA GLY A 215 22.71 -10.30 -1.32
C GLY A 215 21.64 -10.40 -2.41
N ARG A 216 20.62 -9.51 -2.43
CA ARG A 216 19.54 -9.52 -3.45
C ARG A 216 19.88 -8.77 -4.75
N GLY A 217 21.15 -8.75 -5.15
CA GLY A 217 21.61 -8.04 -6.36
C GLY A 217 20.90 -8.52 -7.63
N ARG A 218 20.67 -9.83 -7.75
CA ARG A 218 19.91 -10.40 -8.87
C ARG A 218 18.47 -9.89 -8.96
N GLU A 219 17.78 -9.77 -7.81
CA GLU A 219 16.40 -9.25 -7.80
C GLU A 219 16.37 -7.77 -8.17
N LEU A 220 17.38 -6.99 -7.76
CA LEU A 220 17.54 -5.59 -8.17
C LEU A 220 17.60 -5.51 -9.71
N GLU A 221 18.47 -6.30 -10.33
CA GLU A 221 18.67 -6.33 -11.79
C GLU A 221 17.45 -6.81 -12.56
N GLU A 222 16.80 -7.89 -12.11
CA GLU A 222 15.70 -8.52 -12.85
C GLU A 222 14.34 -7.86 -12.60
N GLN A 223 14.09 -7.30 -11.39
CA GLN A 223 12.76 -6.85 -10.98
C GLN A 223 12.64 -5.33 -10.80
N LEU A 224 13.73 -4.63 -10.46
CA LEU A 224 13.70 -3.18 -10.24
C LEU A 224 14.22 -2.41 -11.45
N LEU A 225 15.45 -2.68 -11.91
CA LEU A 225 16.08 -1.91 -12.99
C LEU A 225 15.22 -1.80 -14.26
N PRO A 226 14.49 -2.85 -14.70
CA PRO A 226 13.64 -2.77 -15.89
C PRO A 226 12.41 -1.87 -15.72
N MET A 227 12.14 -1.37 -14.51
CA MET A 227 11.02 -0.49 -14.19
C MET A 227 11.44 0.96 -13.95
N LEU A 228 12.73 1.25 -13.82
CA LEU A 228 13.22 2.59 -13.49
C LEU A 228 13.09 3.58 -14.65
N ARG A 229 13.03 4.87 -14.30
CA ARG A 229 13.22 5.97 -15.23
C ARG A 229 14.66 5.92 -15.79
N ARG A 230 14.80 5.93 -17.12
CA ARG A 230 16.05 5.64 -17.84
C ARG A 230 17.08 6.77 -17.80
N ASN A 231 16.67 7.98 -17.45
CA ASN A 231 17.54 9.15 -17.32
C ASN A 231 18.11 9.33 -15.91
N GLU A 232 17.76 8.45 -14.97
CA GLU A 232 18.25 8.49 -13.60
C GLU A 232 19.41 7.51 -13.38
N LYS A 233 20.30 7.86 -12.45
CA LYS A 233 21.38 6.96 -12.04
C LYS A 233 20.79 5.74 -11.34
N ALA A 234 21.15 4.55 -11.83
CA ALA A 234 20.73 3.30 -11.20
C ALA A 234 21.20 3.23 -9.73
N PRO A 235 20.32 2.84 -8.79
CA PRO A 235 20.69 2.70 -7.40
C PRO A 235 21.57 1.48 -7.18
N THR A 236 22.38 1.50 -6.12
CA THR A 236 23.06 0.30 -5.62
C THR A 236 22.22 -0.35 -4.52
N LEU A 237 22.29 -1.67 -4.39
CA LEU A 237 21.57 -2.39 -3.34
C LEU A 237 21.96 -1.89 -1.94
N ASP A 238 23.26 -1.75 -1.68
CA ASP A 238 23.77 -1.27 -0.39
C ASP A 238 23.33 0.16 -0.10
N GLY A 239 23.28 1.03 -1.12
CA GLY A 239 22.77 2.39 -0.99
C GLY A 239 21.29 2.40 -0.59
N LEU A 240 20.46 1.57 -1.24
CA LEU A 240 19.04 1.43 -0.87
C LEU A 240 18.86 0.90 0.55
N ILE A 241 19.66 -0.08 0.97
CA ILE A 241 19.63 -0.62 2.34
C ILE A 241 20.01 0.48 3.34
N GLY A 242 21.06 1.26 3.06
CA GLY A 242 21.49 2.39 3.89
C GLY A 242 20.38 3.43 4.07
N THR A 243 19.80 3.93 2.98
CA THR A 243 18.70 4.91 3.04
C THR A 243 17.46 4.34 3.72
N ALA A 244 17.14 3.05 3.52
CA ALA A 244 16.02 2.43 4.21
C ALA A 244 16.25 2.31 5.73
N ARG A 245 17.49 2.10 6.19
CA ARG A 245 17.82 2.15 7.63
C ARG A 245 17.58 3.54 8.22
N GLU A 246 18.02 4.58 7.52
CA GLU A 246 17.76 5.96 7.93
C GLU A 246 16.26 6.27 7.97
N PHE A 247 15.50 5.81 6.98
CA PHE A 247 14.05 5.96 6.97
C PHE A 247 13.39 5.27 8.18
N VAL A 248 13.76 4.01 8.46
CA VAL A 248 13.21 3.27 9.60
C VAL A 248 13.49 4.02 10.90
N SER A 249 14.72 4.47 11.10
CA SER A 249 15.09 5.25 12.28
C SER A 249 14.33 6.57 12.39
N ALA A 250 14.11 7.28 11.28
CA ALA A 250 13.50 8.60 11.30
C ALA A 250 11.96 8.60 11.34
N TYR A 251 11.31 7.57 10.80
CA TYR A 251 9.85 7.59 10.59
C TYR A 251 9.10 6.36 11.14
N VAL A 252 9.79 5.30 11.56
CA VAL A 252 9.14 4.05 11.99
C VAL A 252 9.40 3.70 13.45
N LEU A 253 10.52 4.13 14.02
CA LEU A 253 10.78 3.94 15.45
C LEU A 253 9.99 4.98 16.27
N PRO A 254 9.46 4.61 17.46
CA PRO A 254 8.76 5.55 18.33
C PRO A 254 9.71 6.70 18.73
N GLN A 255 9.17 7.90 18.86
CA GLN A 255 9.91 9.13 19.18
C GLN A 255 9.51 9.72 20.53
N THR A 256 8.45 9.21 21.14
CA THR A 256 7.88 9.68 22.40
C THR A 256 7.48 8.52 23.31
N ASP A 257 7.45 8.76 24.61
CA ASP A 257 6.97 7.79 25.61
C ASP A 257 5.54 7.30 25.32
N ALA A 258 4.68 8.18 24.79
CA ALA A 258 3.31 7.82 24.40
C ALA A 258 3.26 6.84 23.23
N GLU A 259 4.15 7.00 22.24
CA GLU A 259 4.26 6.06 21.11
C GLU A 259 4.88 4.73 21.54
N GLU A 260 5.85 4.74 22.46
CA GLU A 260 6.38 3.53 23.10
C GLU A 260 5.28 2.79 23.85
N GLU A 261 4.51 3.50 24.69
CA GLU A 261 3.38 2.92 25.40
C GLU A 261 2.33 2.39 24.42
N TYR A 262 1.99 3.11 23.34
CA TYR A 262 1.09 2.63 22.30
C TYR A 262 1.54 1.27 21.74
N LEU A 263 2.81 1.14 21.34
CA LEU A 263 3.35 -0.11 20.81
C LEU A 263 3.37 -1.22 21.87
N GLU A 264 3.71 -0.90 23.11
CA GLU A 264 3.67 -1.87 24.21
C GLU A 264 2.26 -2.42 24.42
N ARG A 265 1.25 -1.55 24.58
CA ARG A 265 -0.16 -1.94 24.73
C ARG A 265 -0.63 -2.75 23.51
N PHE A 266 -0.26 -2.33 22.29
CA PHE A 266 -0.61 -3.04 21.08
C PHE A 266 -0.01 -4.46 21.04
N SER A 267 1.24 -4.63 21.50
CA SER A 267 1.90 -5.95 21.64
C SER A 267 1.22 -6.87 22.66
N GLN A 268 0.45 -6.29 23.58
CA GLN A 268 -0.40 -6.98 24.55
C GLN A 268 -1.80 -7.27 24.00
N GLY A 269 -2.09 -6.87 22.77
CA GLY A 269 -3.39 -7.05 22.14
C GLY A 269 -4.42 -6.00 22.61
N LEU A 270 -3.97 -4.85 23.11
CA LEU A 270 -4.80 -3.72 23.49
C LEU A 270 -4.56 -2.54 22.55
N LEU A 271 -5.61 -1.99 21.96
CA LEU A 271 -5.53 -0.76 21.18
C LEU A 271 -5.88 0.42 22.08
N VAL A 272 -5.00 1.42 22.13
CA VAL A 272 -5.25 2.72 22.78
C VAL A 272 -4.88 3.80 21.75
N PRO A 273 -5.80 4.14 20.82
CA PRO A 273 -5.45 4.96 19.66
C PRO A 273 -5.11 6.41 20.05
N ASP A 274 -5.61 6.89 21.18
CA ASP A 274 -5.38 8.25 21.70
C ASP A 274 -3.91 8.48 22.12
N LEU A 275 -3.14 7.41 22.35
CA LEU A 275 -1.69 7.51 22.59
C LEU A 275 -0.91 7.87 21.31
N LEU A 276 -1.50 7.61 20.14
CA LEU A 276 -0.86 7.85 18.84
C LEU A 276 -1.50 9.02 18.09
N PHE A 277 -2.83 9.15 18.14
CA PHE A 277 -3.58 10.14 17.37
C PHE A 277 -4.26 11.16 18.29
N GLU A 278 -3.82 12.41 18.18
CA GLU A 278 -4.48 13.55 18.83
C GLU A 278 -5.78 13.93 18.12
N ASP A 279 -5.86 13.68 16.82
CA ASP A 279 -7.07 13.85 16.03
C ASP A 279 -8.07 12.73 16.34
N GLU A 280 -9.21 13.11 16.92
CA GLU A 280 -10.23 12.14 17.32
C GLU A 280 -10.82 11.36 16.14
N ALA A 281 -10.89 11.96 14.93
CA ALA A 281 -11.40 11.26 13.76
C ALA A 281 -10.44 10.15 13.32
N MET A 282 -9.13 10.42 13.33
CA MET A 282 -8.10 9.40 13.10
C MET A 282 -8.15 8.29 14.17
N ALA A 283 -8.28 8.67 15.46
CA ALA A 283 -8.38 7.70 16.55
C ALA A 283 -9.61 6.79 16.42
N ARG A 284 -10.78 7.38 16.08
CA ARG A 284 -12.02 6.62 15.80
C ARG A 284 -11.87 5.70 14.58
N ALA A 285 -11.26 6.18 13.50
CA ALA A 285 -11.02 5.37 12.31
C ALA A 285 -10.07 4.18 12.59
N ALA A 286 -9.01 4.41 13.37
CA ALA A 286 -8.12 3.35 13.83
C ALA A 286 -8.88 2.29 14.66
N ALA A 287 -9.73 2.72 15.59
CA ALA A 287 -10.54 1.82 16.42
C ALA A 287 -11.58 1.02 15.62
N ALA A 288 -12.19 1.63 14.59
CA ALA A 288 -13.17 0.97 13.72
C ALA A 288 -12.53 -0.06 12.76
N SER A 289 -11.20 0.04 12.54
CA SER A 289 -10.48 -0.76 11.54
C SER A 289 -10.65 -2.28 11.72
N PRO A 290 -11.22 -2.96 10.70
CA PRO A 290 -11.29 -4.42 10.68
C PRO A 290 -9.92 -5.09 10.70
N GLU A 291 -8.91 -4.47 10.08
CA GLU A 291 -7.54 -4.98 10.05
C GLU A 291 -6.90 -4.92 11.45
N VAL A 292 -7.12 -3.84 12.20
CA VAL A 292 -6.71 -3.75 13.61
C VAL A 292 -7.35 -4.86 14.43
N ARG A 293 -8.68 -5.03 14.34
CA ARG A 293 -9.40 -6.09 15.06
C ARG A 293 -8.82 -7.48 14.77
N TRP A 294 -8.55 -7.77 13.50
CA TRP A 294 -7.93 -9.04 13.09
C TRP A 294 -6.51 -9.20 13.66
N LYS A 295 -5.67 -8.15 13.60
CA LYS A 295 -4.31 -8.18 14.14
C LYS A 295 -4.29 -8.41 15.64
N LEU A 296 -5.11 -7.70 16.41
CA LEU A 296 -5.20 -7.86 17.86
C LEU A 296 -5.69 -9.26 18.25
N GLN A 297 -6.66 -9.82 17.53
CA GLN A 297 -7.10 -11.19 17.74
C GLN A 297 -5.95 -12.20 17.56
N ASN A 298 -5.11 -12.01 16.53
CA ASN A 298 -3.95 -12.87 16.31
C ASN A 298 -2.88 -12.70 17.40
N ILE A 299 -2.59 -11.47 17.83
CA ILE A 299 -1.68 -11.21 18.96
C ILE A 299 -2.16 -11.95 20.21
N ARG A 300 -3.45 -11.81 20.57
CA ARG A 300 -4.04 -12.50 21.73
C ARG A 300 -3.95 -14.02 21.62
N LYS A 301 -4.20 -14.58 20.43
CA LYS A 301 -4.05 -16.03 20.17
C LYS A 301 -2.61 -16.51 20.34
N MET A 302 -1.63 -15.80 19.78
CA MET A 302 -0.21 -16.15 19.90
C MET A 302 0.23 -16.14 21.37
N ARG A 303 -0.24 -15.17 22.17
CA ARG A 303 0.04 -15.09 23.60
C ARG A 303 -0.63 -16.22 24.40
N GLY A 304 -1.90 -16.54 24.09
CA GLY A 304 -2.63 -17.62 24.77
C GLY A 304 -2.03 -19.02 24.56
N HIS A 305 -1.40 -19.27 23.41
CA HIS A 305 -0.69 -20.53 23.16
C HIS A 305 0.71 -20.59 23.82
N GLY A 306 1.26 -19.45 24.24
CA GLY A 306 2.56 -19.36 24.94
C GLY A 306 2.50 -19.64 26.45
N HIS A 307 1.32 -19.90 27.02
CA HIS A 307 1.15 -20.23 28.45
C HIS A 307 0.58 -21.63 28.70
N GLY A 308 0.39 -22.44 27.65
CA GLY A 308 -0.13 -23.82 27.74
C GLY A 308 0.90 -24.92 27.54
N GLY A 309 2.20 -24.58 27.51
CA GLY A 309 3.30 -25.51 27.30
C GLY A 309 4.47 -25.17 28.21
N ALA A 310 4.29 -25.39 29.52
CA ALA A 310 5.33 -25.48 30.53
C ALA A 310 4.95 -26.59 31.49
#